data_AF-A0A2H6ACN5-F1
#
_entry.id   AF-A0A2H6ACN5-F1
#
_cell.length_a   1.000
_cell.length_b   1.000
_cell.length_c   1.000
_cell.angle_alpha   90.00
_cell.angle_beta   90.00
_cell.angle_gamma   90.00
#
_symmetry.space_group_name_H-M   'P 1'
#
loop_
_entity.id
_entity.type
_entity.pdbx_description
1 polymer ?
#
loop_
_entity_poly.entity_id
_entity_poly.type
_entity_poly.pdbx_seq_one_letter_code
_entity_poly.pdbx_strand_id
1 'polypeptide(L)'
;MSDLNNHALATEAASAALPPAEKSEVAEDAQLLEKRLKTLEDTCAEVGERVLRLESNVEQLQRQVQGVHDRQEQIQHELQEQKSEREQLGAVVQAPSWLILDMWRDVRLTWNMFRDPRYRVAWTTVVLSLGALIYLTVWPAVRSWVGWGWSIPGVGYIDNLIAAYLGLKALSRELRNYENFLSVRGAR
;
A
#
# COMPACT_ATOMS: atom_id res chain seq x y z
N MET A 1 66.08 -9.02 95.27
CA MET A 1 66.68 -10.02 94.37
C MET A 1 65.65 -11.11 94.16
N SER A 2 65.49 -11.57 92.92
CA SER A 2 64.89 -12.87 92.55
C SER A 2 63.40 -12.94 92.22
N ASP A 3 62.84 -12.13 91.30
CA ASP A 3 61.54 -12.45 90.64
C ASP A 3 61.33 -11.71 89.30
N LEU A 4 62.32 -11.74 88.39
CA LEU A 4 62.17 -11.16 87.03
C LEU A 4 62.86 -12.04 85.98
N ASN A 5 62.50 -13.32 85.85
CA ASN A 5 63.11 -14.14 84.78
C ASN A 5 62.25 -15.23 84.14
N ASN A 6 60.92 -15.22 84.26
CA ASN A 6 60.07 -16.28 83.70
C ASN A 6 59.08 -15.86 82.60
N HIS A 7 59.12 -14.62 82.10
CA HIS A 7 58.18 -14.17 81.07
C HIS A 7 58.74 -14.07 79.64
N ALA A 8 60.02 -14.36 79.42
CA ALA A 8 60.66 -14.20 78.11
C ALA A 8 60.74 -15.48 77.25
N LEU A 9 60.23 -16.63 77.70
CA LEU A 9 60.33 -17.90 76.95
C LEU A 9 58.98 -18.49 76.48
N ALA A 10 57.87 -17.76 76.63
CA ALA A 10 56.54 -18.24 76.22
C ALA A 10 56.02 -17.66 74.89
N THR A 11 56.78 -16.77 74.24
CA THR A 11 56.37 -16.08 73.00
C THR A 11 57.16 -16.48 71.75
N GLU A 12 57.90 -17.59 71.79
CA GLU A 12 58.67 -18.08 70.63
C GLU A 12 58.37 -19.56 70.27
N ALA A 13 57.24 -20.09 70.74
CA ALA A 13 56.80 -21.46 70.43
C ALA A 13 55.38 -21.55 69.86
N ALA A 14 54.74 -20.41 69.54
CA ALA A 14 53.38 -20.34 69.00
C ALA A 14 53.31 -19.75 67.58
N SER A 15 54.43 -19.79 66.83
CA SER A 15 54.52 -19.28 65.46
C SER A 15 55.02 -20.35 64.47
N ALA A 16 54.61 -21.61 64.64
CA ALA A 16 55.08 -22.71 63.78
C ALA A 16 54.04 -23.82 63.52
N ALA A 17 52.75 -23.60 63.73
CA ALA A 17 51.73 -24.60 63.41
C ALA A 17 50.41 -23.95 62.99
N LEU A 18 50.42 -23.23 61.86
CA LEU A 18 49.20 -23.08 61.05
C LEU A 18 48.91 -24.44 60.38
N PRO A 19 47.68 -24.96 60.47
CA PRO A 19 47.34 -26.29 59.95
C PRO A 19 47.53 -26.35 58.43
N PRO A 20 48.04 -27.47 57.87
CA PRO A 20 48.21 -27.65 56.42
C PRO A 20 46.88 -27.69 55.63
N ALA A 21 45.73 -27.68 56.30
CA ALA A 21 44.41 -27.75 55.67
C ALA A 21 43.95 -26.44 55.01
N GLU A 22 44.21 -25.27 55.62
CA GLU A 22 43.82 -23.97 55.04
C GLU A 22 44.57 -23.64 53.74
N LYS A 23 45.79 -24.16 53.58
CA LYS A 23 46.57 -23.97 52.34
C LYS A 23 46.01 -24.76 51.16
N SER A 24 45.25 -25.83 51.42
CA SER A 24 44.62 -26.65 50.38
C SER A 24 43.35 -25.99 49.83
N GLU A 25 42.49 -25.45 50.70
CA GLU A 25 41.26 -24.76 50.30
C GLU A 25 41.56 -23.48 49.50
N VAL A 26 42.55 -22.69 49.94
CA VAL A 26 42.98 -21.48 49.20
C VAL A 26 43.54 -21.83 47.82
N ALA A 27 44.18 -22.99 47.66
CA ALA A 27 44.70 -23.44 46.36
C ALA A 27 43.56 -23.91 45.43
N GLU A 28 42.52 -24.57 45.95
CA GLU A 28 41.35 -24.98 45.18
C GLU A 28 40.52 -23.77 44.71
N ASP A 29 40.31 -22.79 45.59
CA ASP A 29 39.61 -21.54 45.26
C ASP A 29 40.37 -20.72 44.21
N ALA A 30 41.70 -20.69 44.29
CA ALA A 30 42.54 -20.03 43.28
C ALA A 30 42.39 -20.70 41.89
N GLN A 31 42.39 -22.03 41.83
CA GLN A 31 42.17 -22.77 40.57
C GLN A 31 40.75 -22.57 40.02
N LEU A 32 39.75 -22.50 40.89
CA LEU A 32 38.37 -22.23 40.48
C LEU A 32 38.24 -20.81 39.90
N LEU A 33 38.85 -19.82 40.54
CA LEU A 33 38.90 -18.44 40.05
C LEU A 33 39.61 -18.35 38.70
N GLU A 34 40.73 -19.05 38.52
CA GLU A 34 41.45 -19.09 37.25
C GLU A 34 40.58 -19.69 36.12
N LYS A 35 39.87 -20.79 36.39
CA LYS A 35 38.93 -21.39 35.43
C LYS A 35 37.77 -20.43 35.07
N ARG A 36 37.23 -19.72 36.06
CA ARG A 36 36.16 -18.73 35.83
C ARG A 36 36.67 -17.53 35.05
N LEU A 37 37.86 -17.02 35.36
CA LEU A 37 38.52 -15.95 34.61
C LEU A 37 38.72 -16.35 33.15
N LYS A 38 39.23 -17.56 32.91
CA LYS A 38 39.40 -18.08 31.55
C LYS A 38 38.08 -18.22 30.80
N THR A 39 37.04 -18.75 31.45
CA THR A 39 35.70 -18.84 30.85
C THR A 39 35.15 -17.44 30.52
N LEU A 40 35.39 -16.47 31.40
CA LEU A 40 34.93 -15.10 31.20
C LEU A 40 35.70 -14.41 30.06
N GLU A 41 37.00 -14.65 29.97
CA GLU A 41 37.84 -14.22 28.84
C GLU A 41 37.36 -14.81 27.51
N ASP A 42 37.11 -16.12 27.45
CA ASP A 42 36.61 -16.82 26.26
C ASP A 42 35.24 -16.27 25.84
N THR A 43 34.32 -16.09 26.79
CA THR A 43 32.99 -15.50 26.48
C THR A 43 33.08 -14.04 26.05
N CYS A 44 34.01 -13.26 26.61
CA CYS A 44 34.23 -11.87 26.22
C CYS A 44 34.78 -11.79 24.79
N ALA A 45 35.72 -12.67 24.44
CA ALA A 45 36.24 -12.80 23.08
C ALA A 45 35.13 -13.19 22.09
N GLU A 46 34.29 -14.18 22.44
CA GLU A 46 33.16 -14.61 21.60
C GLU A 46 32.14 -13.47 21.40
N VAL A 47 31.79 -12.74 22.46
CA VAL A 47 30.90 -11.58 22.35
C VAL A 47 31.53 -10.49 21.47
N GLY A 48 32.83 -10.24 21.60
CA GLY A 48 33.57 -9.32 20.74
C GLY A 48 33.46 -9.68 19.25
N GLU A 49 33.67 -10.95 18.90
CA GLU A 49 33.50 -11.42 17.52
C GLU A 49 32.06 -11.26 17.01
N ARG A 50 31.06 -11.57 17.85
CA ARG A 50 29.65 -11.41 17.50
C ARG A 50 29.28 -9.96 17.25
N VAL A 51 29.81 -9.03 18.06
CA VAL A 51 29.60 -7.58 17.86
C VAL A 51 30.19 -7.12 16.54
N LEU A 52 31.44 -7.49 16.23
CA LEU A 52 32.07 -7.12 14.96
C LEU A 52 31.30 -7.67 13.73
N ARG A 53 30.77 -8.90 13.82
CA ARG A 53 29.91 -9.45 12.76
C ARG A 53 28.60 -8.70 12.63
N LEU A 54 27.97 -8.31 13.73
CA LEU A 54 26.74 -7.53 13.71
C LEU A 54 26.98 -6.14 13.12
N GLU A 55 28.07 -5.47 13.47
CA GLU A 55 28.47 -4.18 12.88
C GLU A 55 28.65 -4.30 11.37
N SER A 56 29.37 -5.32 10.91
CA SER A 56 29.55 -5.57 9.47
C SER A 56 28.22 -5.83 8.75
N ASN A 57 27.31 -6.59 9.35
CA ASN A 57 25.99 -6.85 8.78
C ASN A 57 25.13 -5.58 8.71
N VAL A 58 25.19 -4.73 9.75
CA VAL A 58 24.47 -3.45 9.79
C VAL A 58 24.97 -2.53 8.68
N GLU A 59 26.29 -2.43 8.48
CA GLU A 59 26.85 -1.64 7.36
C GLU A 59 26.39 -2.17 6.00
N GLN A 60 26.34 -3.49 5.83
CA GLN A 60 25.89 -4.09 4.57
C GLN A 60 24.41 -3.79 4.31
N LEU A 61 23.55 -3.93 5.33
CA LEU A 61 22.14 -3.58 5.23
C LEU A 61 21.93 -2.09 4.94
N GLN A 62 22.72 -1.21 5.58
CA GLN A 62 22.65 0.22 5.32
C GLN A 62 22.96 0.55 3.86
N ARG A 63 23.99 -0.08 3.27
CA ARG A 63 24.30 0.08 1.84
C ARG A 63 23.18 -0.45 0.93
N GLN A 64 22.56 -1.57 1.30
CA GLN A 64 21.43 -2.11 0.54
C GLN A 64 20.20 -1.19 0.58
N VAL A 65 19.85 -0.66 1.77
CA VAL A 65 18.75 0.29 1.94
C VAL A 65 18.99 1.55 1.11
N GLN A 66 20.23 2.06 1.13
CA GLN A 66 20.59 3.23 0.33
C GLN A 66 20.45 2.97 -1.17
N GLY A 67 20.92 1.82 -1.66
CA GLY A 67 20.73 1.44 -3.06
C GLY A 67 19.27 1.23 -3.48
N VAL A 68 18.38 0.82 -2.57
CA VAL A 68 16.94 0.75 -2.83
C VAL A 68 16.32 2.14 -2.88
N HIS A 69 16.75 3.04 -2.00
CA HIS A 69 16.29 4.43 -1.96
C HIS A 69 16.62 5.16 -3.28
N ASP A 70 17.86 5.04 -3.75
CA ASP A 70 18.30 5.68 -5.01
C ASP A 70 17.47 5.17 -6.21
N ARG A 71 17.16 3.86 -6.26
CA ARG A 71 16.29 3.28 -7.30
C ARG A 71 14.86 3.80 -7.21
N GLN A 72 14.35 4.00 -6.00
CA GLN A 72 13.01 4.55 -5.80
C GLN A 72 12.93 5.99 -6.32
N GLU A 73 13.93 6.82 -6.04
CA GLU A 73 14.02 8.19 -6.56
C GLU A 73 14.09 8.20 -8.09
N GLN A 74 14.89 7.31 -8.69
CA GLN A 74 14.99 7.19 -10.14
C GLN A 74 13.64 6.83 -10.78
N ILE A 75 12.92 5.84 -10.25
CA ILE A 75 11.60 5.44 -10.76
C ILE A 75 10.59 6.59 -10.62
N GLN A 76 10.63 7.34 -9.52
CA GLN A 76 9.76 8.50 -9.34
C GLN A 76 10.04 9.58 -10.37
N HIS A 77 11.32 9.83 -10.68
CA HIS A 77 11.72 10.78 -11.72
C HIS A 77 11.21 10.35 -13.10
N GLU A 78 11.44 9.08 -13.48
CA GLU A 78 10.97 8.53 -14.76
C GLU A 78 9.44 8.60 -14.90
N LEU A 79 8.71 8.36 -13.81
CA LEU A 79 7.25 8.43 -13.80
C LEU A 79 6.75 9.88 -13.96
N GLN A 80 7.44 10.84 -13.34
CA GLN A 80 7.13 12.26 -13.49
C GLN A 80 7.39 12.75 -14.91
N GLU A 81 8.49 12.32 -15.53
CA GLU A 81 8.79 12.58 -16.94
C GLU A 81 7.69 12.00 -17.85
N GLN A 82 7.34 10.72 -17.69
CA GLN A 82 6.25 10.09 -18.47
C GLN A 82 4.91 10.79 -18.29
N LYS A 83 4.60 11.25 -17.08
CA LYS A 83 3.37 11.99 -16.81
C LYS A 83 3.35 13.31 -17.57
N SER A 84 4.47 14.04 -17.58
CA SER A 84 4.59 15.29 -18.33
C SER A 84 4.45 15.08 -19.84
N GLU A 85 5.03 14.00 -20.37
CA GLU A 85 4.90 13.62 -21.78
C GLU A 85 3.44 13.25 -22.13
N ARG A 86 2.76 12.51 -21.24
CA ARG A 86 1.34 12.18 -21.40
C ARG A 86 0.42 13.40 -21.30
N GLU A 87 0.72 14.38 -20.46
CA GLU A 87 -0.06 15.62 -20.39
C GLU A 87 0.12 16.46 -21.66
N GLN A 88 1.33 16.51 -22.22
CA GLN A 88 1.61 17.15 -23.50
C GLN A 88 0.89 16.44 -24.66
N LEU A 89 0.88 15.11 -24.69
CA LEU A 89 0.13 14.32 -25.67
C LEU A 89 -1.39 14.43 -25.45
N GLY A 90 -1.84 14.49 -24.19
CA GLY A 90 -3.23 14.59 -23.77
C GLY A 90 -3.89 15.92 -24.15
N ALA A 91 -3.12 17.01 -24.15
CA ALA A 91 -3.58 18.32 -24.61
C ALA A 91 -3.87 18.38 -26.13
N VAL A 92 -3.41 17.37 -26.89
CA VAL A 92 -3.63 17.24 -28.35
C VAL A 92 -4.69 16.18 -28.69
N VAL A 93 -5.43 15.65 -27.71
CA VAL A 93 -6.51 14.67 -27.98
C VAL A 93 -7.76 15.39 -28.51
N GLN A 94 -7.72 15.69 -29.82
CA GLN A 94 -8.94 15.71 -30.63
C GLN A 94 -9.68 14.39 -30.38
N ALA A 95 -10.94 14.47 -29.93
CA ALA A 95 -11.78 13.29 -29.78
C ALA A 95 -11.68 12.48 -31.08
N PRO A 96 -11.26 11.21 -31.02
CA PRO A 96 -10.86 10.53 -32.22
C PRO A 96 -12.11 10.29 -33.08
N SER A 97 -12.02 10.64 -34.36
CA SER A 97 -13.14 10.68 -35.31
C SER A 97 -13.94 9.37 -35.38
N TRP A 98 -13.31 8.24 -35.05
CA TRP A 98 -13.97 6.94 -34.95
C TRP A 98 -15.01 6.86 -33.83
N LEU A 99 -14.81 7.57 -32.72
CA LEU A 99 -15.72 7.56 -31.57
C LEU A 99 -17.04 8.28 -31.89
N ILE A 100 -16.97 9.35 -32.69
CA ILE A 100 -18.16 10.05 -33.21
C ILE A 100 -18.92 9.15 -34.18
N LEU A 101 -18.21 8.45 -35.07
CA LEU A 101 -18.79 7.48 -36.00
C LEU A 101 -19.48 6.32 -35.26
N ASP A 102 -18.88 5.84 -34.17
CA ASP A 102 -19.44 4.75 -33.35
C ASP A 102 -20.69 5.21 -32.60
N MET A 103 -20.66 6.39 -31.97
CA MET A 103 -21.85 7.00 -31.37
C MET A 103 -22.96 7.22 -32.39
N TRP A 104 -22.64 7.67 -33.60
CA TRP A 104 -23.65 7.90 -34.65
C TRP A 104 -24.29 6.60 -35.13
N ARG A 105 -23.49 5.53 -35.23
CA ARG A 105 -23.98 4.19 -35.55
C ARG A 105 -24.95 3.69 -34.48
N ASP A 106 -24.62 3.85 -33.20
CA ASP A 106 -25.48 3.44 -32.07
C ASP A 106 -26.80 4.22 -32.04
N VAL A 107 -26.75 5.53 -32.27
CA VAL A 107 -27.96 6.38 -32.39
C VAL A 107 -28.83 5.90 -33.56
N ARG A 108 -28.23 5.58 -34.70
CA ARG A 108 -28.97 5.09 -35.88
C ARG A 108 -29.59 3.71 -35.66
N LEU A 109 -28.89 2.80 -34.98
CA LEU A 109 -29.43 1.48 -34.62
C LEU A 109 -30.63 1.62 -33.67
N THR A 110 -30.49 2.47 -32.66
CA THR A 110 -31.57 2.80 -31.73
C THR A 110 -32.79 3.37 -32.47
N TRP A 111 -32.56 4.32 -33.39
CA TRP A 111 -33.62 4.90 -34.22
C TRP A 111 -34.34 3.85 -35.06
N ASN A 112 -33.58 2.93 -35.69
CA ASN A 112 -34.17 1.85 -36.48
C ASN A 112 -34.99 0.89 -35.61
N MET A 113 -34.56 0.61 -34.37
CA MET A 113 -35.32 -0.20 -33.41
C MET A 113 -36.67 0.44 -33.07
N PHE A 114 -36.72 1.76 -32.89
CA PHE A 114 -37.97 2.48 -32.65
C PHE A 114 -38.89 2.53 -33.87
N ARG A 115 -38.31 2.53 -35.07
CA ARG A 115 -39.06 2.61 -36.33
C ARG A 115 -39.61 1.25 -36.79
N ASP A 116 -39.08 0.12 -36.32
CA ASP A 116 -39.57 -1.20 -36.72
C ASP A 116 -40.87 -1.58 -35.95
N PRO A 117 -42.05 -1.55 -36.60
CA PRO A 117 -43.33 -1.83 -35.93
C PRO A 117 -43.47 -3.31 -35.51
N ARG A 118 -42.58 -4.18 -35.98
CA ARG A 118 -42.60 -5.61 -35.64
C ARG A 118 -41.89 -5.90 -34.33
N TYR A 119 -41.07 -4.98 -33.83
CA TYR A 119 -40.39 -5.11 -32.54
C TYR A 119 -41.21 -4.39 -31.47
N ARG A 120 -41.90 -5.17 -30.61
CA ARG A 120 -42.58 -4.62 -29.43
C ARG A 120 -41.55 -4.32 -28.35
N VAL A 121 -40.95 -3.12 -28.43
CA VAL A 121 -40.10 -2.59 -27.37
C VAL A 121 -40.91 -2.58 -26.07
N ALA A 122 -40.30 -3.01 -24.96
CA ALA A 122 -40.93 -2.87 -23.65
C ALA A 122 -41.23 -1.37 -23.41
N TRP A 123 -42.51 -1.02 -23.24
CA TRP A 123 -42.92 0.38 -23.10
C TRP A 123 -42.18 1.12 -21.98
N THR A 124 -41.74 0.39 -20.95
CA THR A 124 -40.90 0.88 -19.86
C THR A 124 -39.60 1.52 -20.34
N THR A 125 -38.91 0.96 -21.33
CA THR A 125 -37.63 1.50 -21.80
C THR A 125 -37.82 2.69 -22.72
N VAL A 126 -38.90 2.71 -23.51
CA VAL A 126 -39.35 3.89 -24.26
C VAL A 126 -39.63 5.04 -23.30
N VAL A 127 -40.44 4.83 -22.27
CA VAL A 127 -40.78 5.87 -21.29
C VAL A 127 -39.55 6.34 -20.51
N LEU A 128 -38.64 5.43 -20.12
CA LEU A 128 -37.44 5.81 -19.37
C LEU A 128 -36.47 6.63 -20.23
N SER A 129 -36.25 6.22 -21.49
CA SER A 129 -35.35 6.92 -22.41
C SER A 129 -35.91 8.28 -22.85
N LEU A 130 -37.20 8.35 -23.21
CA LEU A 130 -37.87 9.62 -23.46
C LEU A 130 -37.89 10.50 -22.21
N GLY A 131 -38.17 9.92 -21.04
CA GLY A 131 -38.18 10.62 -19.77
C GLY A 131 -36.82 11.24 -19.47
N ALA A 132 -35.72 10.50 -19.67
CA ALA A 132 -34.37 11.01 -19.51
C ALA A 132 -34.04 12.12 -20.51
N LEU A 133 -34.47 11.99 -21.77
CA LEU A 133 -34.22 12.99 -22.81
C LEU A 133 -35.02 14.27 -22.58
N ILE A 134 -36.30 14.14 -22.21
CA ILE A 134 -37.16 15.25 -21.81
C ILE A 134 -36.60 15.89 -20.55
N TYR A 135 -36.19 15.13 -19.54
CA TYR A 135 -35.56 15.67 -18.34
C TYR A 135 -34.30 16.47 -18.73
N LEU A 136 -33.40 15.90 -19.54
CA LEU A 136 -32.15 16.58 -19.90
C LEU A 136 -32.37 17.87 -20.73
N THR A 137 -33.43 17.94 -21.53
CA THR A 137 -33.72 19.08 -22.42
C THR A 137 -34.63 20.13 -21.77
N VAL A 138 -35.66 19.68 -21.07
CA VAL A 138 -36.71 20.53 -20.48
C VAL A 138 -36.32 20.99 -19.08
N TRP A 139 -35.62 20.17 -18.28
CA TRP A 139 -35.24 20.54 -16.90
C TRP A 139 -34.34 21.77 -16.83
N PRO A 140 -33.30 21.95 -17.68
CA PRO A 140 -32.51 23.18 -17.67
C PRO A 140 -33.34 24.42 -18.02
N ALA A 141 -34.26 24.30 -18.99
CA ALA A 141 -35.15 25.38 -19.40
C ALA A 141 -36.13 25.75 -18.28
N VAL A 142 -36.79 24.75 -17.68
CA VAL A 142 -37.70 24.95 -16.54
C VAL A 142 -36.95 25.57 -15.35
N ARG A 143 -35.73 25.11 -15.05
CA ARG A 143 -34.91 25.68 -13.97
C ARG A 143 -34.57 27.14 -14.22
N SER A 144 -34.23 27.50 -15.46
CA SER A 144 -33.95 28.88 -15.84
C SER A 144 -35.18 29.78 -15.76
N TRP A 145 -36.37 29.24 -16.05
CA TRP A 145 -37.63 29.98 -16.04
C TRP A 145 -38.20 30.20 -14.64
N VAL A 146 -38.09 29.21 -13.75
CA VAL A 146 -38.63 29.26 -12.38
C VAL A 146 -37.79 30.17 -11.46
N GLY A 147 -36.61 30.62 -11.89
CA GLY A 147 -35.80 31.59 -11.14
C GLY A 147 -35.30 31.09 -9.78
N TRP A 148 -35.39 29.79 -9.51
CA TRP A 148 -34.94 29.17 -8.26
C TRP A 148 -33.41 29.03 -8.25
N GLY A 149 -32.77 30.13 -7.82
CA GLY A 149 -31.33 30.38 -7.77
C GLY A 149 -30.53 29.56 -6.76
N TRP A 150 -30.63 28.23 -6.82
CA TRP A 150 -29.64 27.34 -6.20
C TRP A 150 -28.72 26.77 -7.28
N SER A 151 -28.05 27.59 -8.07
CA SER A 151 -26.93 27.09 -8.89
C SER A 151 -25.72 26.93 -7.98
N ILE A 152 -25.64 25.83 -7.23
CA ILE A 152 -24.34 25.39 -6.73
C ILE A 152 -23.61 24.88 -7.97
N PRO A 153 -22.57 25.60 -8.48
CA PRO A 153 -21.83 25.14 -9.64
C PRO A 153 -21.18 23.78 -9.29
N GLY A 154 -21.66 22.71 -9.93
CA GLY A 154 -21.15 21.34 -9.73
C GLY A 154 -22.24 20.29 -9.52
N VAL A 155 -23.23 20.53 -8.65
CA VAL A 155 -24.21 19.48 -8.26
C VAL A 155 -25.19 19.15 -9.39
N GLY A 156 -25.64 20.17 -10.14
CA GLY A 156 -26.55 19.96 -11.27
C GLY A 156 -25.93 19.17 -12.43
N TYR A 157 -24.60 19.15 -12.53
CA TYR A 157 -23.90 18.35 -13.54
C TYR A 157 -23.94 16.86 -13.17
N ILE A 158 -23.81 16.54 -11.89
CA ILE A 158 -23.83 15.17 -11.38
C ILE A 158 -25.21 14.54 -11.62
N ASP A 159 -26.30 15.25 -11.31
CA ASP A 159 -27.66 14.75 -11.54
C ASP A 159 -27.95 14.49 -13.02
N ASN A 160 -27.51 15.39 -13.91
CA ASN A 160 -27.64 15.20 -15.35
C ASN A 160 -26.80 14.01 -15.85
N LEU A 161 -25.61 13.82 -15.30
CA LEU A 161 -24.72 12.71 -15.66
C LEU A 161 -25.26 11.37 -15.17
N ILE A 162 -25.86 11.32 -13.98
CA ILE A 162 -26.56 10.14 -13.46
C ILE A 162 -27.79 9.82 -14.31
N ALA A 163 -28.60 10.83 -14.65
CA ALA A 163 -29.78 10.64 -15.50
C ALA A 163 -29.39 10.15 -16.91
N ALA A 164 -28.35 10.74 -17.50
CA ALA A 164 -27.81 10.31 -18.79
C ALA A 164 -27.26 8.88 -18.72
N TYR A 165 -26.52 8.55 -17.66
CA TYR A 165 -25.97 7.21 -17.45
C TYR A 165 -27.08 6.15 -17.28
N LEU A 166 -28.13 6.44 -16.52
CA LEU A 166 -29.27 5.54 -16.34
C LEU A 166 -30.04 5.35 -17.65
N GLY A 167 -30.24 6.43 -18.42
CA GLY A 167 -30.83 6.37 -19.75
C GLY A 167 -30.01 5.49 -20.71
N LEU A 168 -28.70 5.72 -20.78
CA LEU A 168 -27.76 4.93 -21.58
C LEU A 168 -27.76 3.45 -21.16
N LYS A 169 -27.71 3.16 -19.86
CA LYS A 169 -27.66 1.78 -19.35
C LYS A 169 -28.93 1.01 -19.66
N ALA A 170 -30.09 1.66 -19.55
CA ALA A 170 -31.36 1.06 -19.96
C ALA A 170 -31.36 0.77 -21.47
N LEU A 171 -30.84 1.69 -22.27
CA LEU A 171 -30.69 1.55 -23.72
C LEU A 171 -29.75 0.39 -24.10
N SER A 172 -28.57 0.29 -23.47
CA SER A 172 -27.61 -0.79 -23.72
C SER A 172 -28.13 -2.17 -23.34
N ARG A 173 -29.09 -2.25 -22.42
CA ARG A 173 -29.75 -3.53 -22.08
C ARG A 173 -30.69 -3.96 -23.20
N GLU A 174 -31.49 -3.03 -23.73
CA GLU A 174 -32.41 -3.30 -24.84
C GLU A 174 -31.69 -3.56 -26.16
N LEU A 175 -30.57 -2.87 -26.41
CA LEU A 175 -29.77 -3.08 -27.62
C LEU A 175 -29.30 -4.54 -27.71
N ARG A 176 -28.83 -5.11 -26.60
CA ARG A 176 -28.43 -6.52 -26.50
C ARG A 176 -29.61 -7.48 -26.71
N ASN A 177 -30.80 -7.15 -26.21
CA ASN A 177 -32.01 -7.95 -26.45
C ASN A 177 -32.39 -7.92 -27.94
N TYR A 178 -32.24 -6.77 -28.59
CA TYR A 178 -32.53 -6.60 -30.01
C TYR A 178 -31.51 -7.33 -30.90
N GLU A 179 -30.22 -7.29 -30.57
CA GLU A 179 -29.19 -8.08 -31.26
C GLU A 179 -29.45 -9.59 -31.15
N ASN A 180 -29.82 -10.06 -29.96
CA ASN A 180 -30.23 -11.45 -29.76
C ASN A 180 -31.45 -11.80 -30.63
N PHE A 181 -32.45 -10.93 -30.71
CA PHE A 181 -33.60 -11.12 -31.59
C PHE A 181 -33.21 -11.20 -33.08
N LEU A 182 -32.30 -10.33 -33.55
CA LEU A 182 -31.82 -10.36 -34.92
C LEU A 182 -31.02 -11.63 -35.24
N SER A 183 -30.14 -12.07 -34.33
CA SER A 183 -29.34 -13.28 -34.52
C SER A 183 -30.20 -14.55 -34.63
N VAL A 184 -31.27 -14.66 -33.84
CA VAL A 184 -32.24 -15.77 -33.92
C VAL A 184 -33.00 -15.77 -35.24
N ARG A 185 -33.22 -14.59 -35.84
CA ARG A 185 -33.93 -14.44 -37.12
C ARG A 185 -33.04 -14.66 -38.33
N GLY A 186 -31.77 -14.27 -38.27
CA GLY A 186 -30.78 -14.47 -39.34
C GLY A 186 -30.30 -15.92 -39.49
N ALA A 187 -30.56 -16.78 -38.49
CA ALA A 187 -30.23 -18.20 -38.51
C ALA A 187 -31.31 -19.10 -39.14
N ARG A 188 -32.42 -18.53 -39.63
CA ARG A 188 -33.47 -19.22 -40.41
C ARG A 188 -33.44 -18.76 -41.86
#